data_AF-A0A7D4ILP4-F1
#
_entry.id   AF-A0A7D4ILP4-F1
#
_cell.length_a   1.000
_cell.length_b   1.000
_cell.length_c   1.000
_cell.angle_alpha   90.00
_cell.angle_beta   90.00
_cell.angle_gamma   90.00
#
_symmetry.space_group_name_H-M   'P 1'
#
loop_
_entity.id
_entity.type
_entity.pdbx_description
1 polymer ?
#
loop_
_entity_poly.entity_id
_entity_poly.type
_entity_poly.pdbx_seq_one_letter_code
_entity_poly.pdbx_strand_id
1 'polypeptide(L)'
;MKNPAAPALYPVQEASQAQAVAALRGELLAKVGNDLDIAAELALSLHLNHREDVSALLLAIKQERWTEVRRYAHRILNTAQLLGCGALVGLCVQVEEMLAREAGQTRAELLADYVQVVENLSVVLERVNRTF
;
A
#
# COMPACT_ATOMS: atom_id res chain seq x y z
N MET A 1 -23.11 27.65 -31.48
CA MET A 1 -21.86 26.97 -31.05
C MET A 1 -21.91 26.80 -29.54
N LYS A 2 -22.12 25.57 -29.05
CA LYS A 2 -22.04 25.25 -27.61
C LYS A 2 -20.84 24.31 -27.44
N ASN A 3 -19.84 24.73 -26.65
CA ASN A 3 -18.79 23.85 -26.17
C ASN A 3 -19.41 22.79 -25.24
N PRO A 4 -19.10 21.49 -25.40
CA PRO A 4 -19.39 20.52 -24.36
C PRO A 4 -18.30 20.63 -23.29
N ALA A 5 -18.70 20.97 -22.07
CA ALA A 5 -17.84 20.87 -20.90
C ALA A 5 -17.39 19.42 -20.73
N ALA A 6 -16.08 19.20 -20.60
CA ALA A 6 -15.52 17.91 -20.27
C ALA A 6 -16.05 17.47 -18.89
N PRO A 7 -16.46 16.19 -18.70
CA PRO A 7 -16.86 15.70 -17.40
C PRO A 7 -15.64 15.64 -16.48
N ALA A 8 -15.76 16.25 -15.30
CA ALA A 8 -14.74 16.16 -14.26
C ALA A 8 -14.61 14.70 -13.80
N LEU A 9 -13.52 14.03 -14.19
CA LEU A 9 -13.16 12.67 -13.76
C LEU A 9 -12.62 12.59 -12.32
N TYR A 10 -12.58 13.71 -11.60
CA TYR A 10 -11.94 13.85 -10.29
C TYR A 10 -12.75 13.39 -9.04
N PRO A 11 -14.11 13.34 -9.00
CA PRO A 11 -14.80 13.08 -7.73
C PRO A 11 -14.83 11.60 -7.30
N VAL A 12 -14.61 10.63 -8.21
CA VAL A 12 -14.76 9.20 -7.90
C VAL A 12 -13.55 8.65 -7.13
N GLN A 13 -12.35 9.11 -7.46
CA GLN A 13 -11.10 8.62 -6.89
C GLN A 13 -10.85 9.19 -5.48
N GLU A 14 -11.21 10.46 -5.25
CA GLU A 14 -11.13 11.08 -3.92
C GLU A 14 -12.15 10.49 -2.94
N ALA A 15 -13.38 10.20 -3.39
CA ALA A 15 -14.40 9.55 -2.56
C ALA A 15 -13.98 8.14 -2.14
N SER A 16 -13.40 7.36 -3.06
CA SER A 16 -12.83 6.04 -2.77
C SER A 16 -11.68 6.11 -1.76
N GLN A 17 -10.82 7.12 -1.86
CA GLN A 17 -9.68 7.29 -0.96
C GLN A 17 -10.09 7.77 0.43
N ALA A 18 -11.07 8.67 0.54
CA ALA A 18 -11.63 9.10 1.83
C ALA A 18 -12.28 7.94 2.58
N GLN A 19 -13.01 7.07 1.88
CA GLN A 19 -13.57 5.84 2.44
C GLN A 19 -12.47 4.89 2.93
N ALA A 20 -11.39 4.71 2.16
CA ALA A 20 -10.25 3.88 2.57
C ALA A 20 -9.57 4.42 3.84
N VAL A 21 -9.38 5.74 3.94
CA VAL A 21 -8.83 6.40 5.13
C VAL A 21 -9.74 6.19 6.34
N ALA A 22 -11.06 6.40 6.20
CA ALA A 22 -12.02 6.22 7.29
C ALA A 22 -12.09 4.75 7.76
N ALA A 23 -12.12 3.79 6.83
CA ALA A 23 -12.13 2.37 7.14
C ALA A 23 -10.85 1.95 7.89
N LEU A 24 -9.68 2.37 7.40
CA LEU A 24 -8.41 2.03 8.03
C LEU A 24 -8.26 2.69 9.41
N ARG A 25 -8.69 3.94 9.59
CA ARG A 25 -8.76 4.60 10.89
C ARG A 25 -9.61 3.80 11.89
N GLY A 26 -10.79 3.35 11.46
CA GLY A 26 -11.68 2.51 12.28
C GLY A 26 -11.06 1.17 12.66
N GLU A 27 -10.38 0.52 11.71
CA GLU A 27 -9.68 -0.75 11.93
C GLU A 27 -8.52 -0.60 12.94
N LEU A 28 -7.72 0.47 12.84
CA LEU A 28 -6.65 0.74 13.79
C LEU A 28 -7.20 0.95 15.21
N LEU A 29 -8.27 1.74 15.35
CA LEU A 29 -8.92 1.95 16.64
C LEU A 29 -9.45 0.64 17.23
N ALA A 30 -10.10 -0.20 16.42
CA ALA A 30 -10.62 -1.48 16.88
C ALA A 30 -9.51 -2.40 17.45
N LYS A 31 -8.32 -2.40 16.84
CA LYS A 31 -7.17 -3.22 17.29
C LYS A 31 -6.60 -2.81 18.63
N VAL A 32 -6.74 -1.53 19.00
CA VAL A 32 -6.15 -0.97 20.23
C VAL A 32 -7.22 -0.67 21.29
N GLY A 33 -8.41 -1.25 21.16
CA GLY A 33 -9.48 -1.06 22.13
C GLY A 33 -10.10 0.35 22.13
N ASN A 34 -10.04 1.05 21.00
CA ASN A 34 -10.44 2.45 20.80
C ASN A 34 -9.63 3.48 21.58
N ASP A 35 -8.42 3.12 22.04
CA ASP A 35 -7.46 4.07 22.59
C ASP A 35 -6.88 4.95 21.47
N LEU A 36 -7.12 6.26 21.53
CA LEU A 36 -6.69 7.21 20.50
C LEU A 36 -5.18 7.40 20.48
N ASP A 37 -4.52 7.40 21.63
CA ASP A 37 -3.07 7.65 21.72
C ASP A 37 -2.31 6.46 21.17
N ILE A 38 -2.73 5.24 21.54
CA ILE A 38 -2.13 4.01 21.00
C ILE A 38 -2.44 3.87 19.51
N ALA A 39 -3.63 4.26 19.05
CA ALA A 39 -3.97 4.25 17.63
C ALA A 39 -3.11 5.23 16.83
N ALA A 40 -2.82 6.41 17.38
CA ALA A 40 -1.93 7.41 16.77
C ALA A 40 -0.50 6.87 16.64
N GLU A 41 0.05 6.28 17.70
CA GLU A 41 1.39 5.67 17.68
C GLU A 41 1.47 4.51 16.67
N LEU A 42 0.43 3.67 16.61
CA LEU A 42 0.35 2.58 15.65
C LEU A 42 0.26 3.11 14.21
N ALA A 43 -0.57 4.12 13.95
CA ALA A 43 -0.69 4.74 12.63
C ALA A 43 0.65 5.36 12.17
N LEU A 44 1.34 6.06 13.06
CA LEU A 44 2.66 6.64 12.79
C LEU A 44 3.69 5.56 12.47
N SER A 45 3.75 4.53 13.32
CA SER A 45 4.68 3.41 13.15
C SER A 45 4.45 2.68 11.83
N LEU A 46 3.19 2.44 11.46
CA LEU A 46 2.85 1.80 10.19
C LEU A 46 3.21 2.68 8.99
N HIS A 47 2.91 3.98 9.06
CA HIS A 47 3.27 4.91 8.00
C HIS A 47 4.79 4.95 7.76
N LEU A 48 5.58 5.09 8.83
CA LEU A 48 7.03 5.18 8.74
C LEU A 48 7.65 3.88 8.22
N ASN A 49 7.30 2.73 8.81
CA ASN A 49 7.84 1.43 8.43
C ASN A 49 7.46 1.05 7.00
N HIS A 50 6.19 1.21 6.61
CA HIS A 50 5.73 0.90 5.26
C HIS A 50 6.42 1.80 4.22
N ARG A 51 6.60 3.08 4.51
CA ARG A 51 7.31 4.01 3.60
C ARG A 51 8.78 3.63 3.43
N GLU A 52 9.45 3.22 4.50
CA GLU A 52 10.83 2.74 4.43
C GLU A 52 10.93 1.47 3.59
N ASP A 53 10.04 0.50 3.83
CA ASP A 53 10.00 -0.76 3.09
C ASP A 53 9.70 -0.55 1.60
N VAL A 54 8.77 0.36 1.24
CA VAL A 54 8.50 0.72 -0.16
C VAL A 54 9.70 1.41 -0.80
N SER A 55 10.35 2.34 -0.10
CA SER A 55 11.53 3.03 -0.63
C SER A 55 12.68 2.04 -0.91
N ALA A 56 12.89 1.08 0.00
CA ALA A 56 13.91 0.06 -0.14
C ALA A 56 13.55 -0.98 -1.22
N LEU A 57 12.28 -1.35 -1.34
CA LEU A 57 11.75 -2.19 -2.41
C LEU A 57 12.04 -1.58 -3.78
N LEU A 58 11.69 -0.30 -3.99
CA LEU A 58 11.90 0.40 -5.26
C LEU A 58 13.38 0.47 -5.64
N LEU A 59 14.24 0.72 -4.65
CA LEU A 59 15.68 0.71 -4.87
C LEU A 59 16.19 -0.69 -5.26
N ALA A 60 15.72 -1.73 -4.58
CA ALA A 60 16.07 -3.12 -4.88
C ALA A 60 15.59 -3.54 -6.27
N ILE A 61 14.39 -3.13 -6.69
CA ILE A 61 13.88 -3.36 -8.05
C ILE A 61 14.80 -2.69 -9.08
N LYS A 62 15.13 -1.41 -8.88
CA LYS A 62 16.01 -0.65 -9.79
C LYS A 62 17.41 -1.28 -9.91
N GLN A 63 17.90 -1.89 -8.84
CA GLN A 63 19.21 -2.55 -8.79
C GLN A 63 19.13 -4.05 -9.11
N GLU A 64 17.96 -4.55 -9.50
CA GLU A 64 17.72 -5.96 -9.80
C GLU A 64 18.12 -6.93 -8.66
N ARG A 65 18.03 -6.47 -7.41
CA ARG A 65 18.35 -7.25 -6.21
C ARG A 65 17.16 -8.10 -5.78
N TRP A 66 16.83 -9.12 -6.55
CA TRP A 66 15.56 -9.87 -6.41
C TRP A 66 15.34 -10.55 -5.06
N THR A 67 16.41 -10.99 -4.39
CA THR A 67 16.32 -11.50 -3.01
C THR A 67 15.87 -10.42 -2.02
N GLU A 68 16.35 -9.19 -2.19
CA GLU A 68 15.91 -8.04 -1.39
C GLU A 68 14.48 -7.64 -1.75
N VAL A 69 14.12 -7.63 -3.04
CA VAL A 69 12.73 -7.37 -3.48
C VAL A 69 11.75 -8.32 -2.78
N ARG A 70 12.04 -9.63 -2.78
CA ARG A 70 11.22 -10.61 -2.08
C ARG A 70 11.13 -10.32 -0.58
N ARG A 71 12.26 -9.99 0.06
CA ARG A 71 12.29 -9.66 1.50
C ARG A 71 11.40 -8.45 1.81
N TYR A 72 11.48 -7.38 1.04
CA TYR A 72 10.65 -6.19 1.26
C TYR A 72 9.17 -6.46 0.95
N ALA A 73 8.88 -7.23 -0.10
CA ALA A 73 7.51 -7.66 -0.39
C ALA A 73 6.89 -8.46 0.77
N HIS A 74 7.67 -9.31 1.42
CA HIS A 74 7.24 -10.05 2.62
C HIS A 74 6.99 -9.13 3.83
N ARG A 75 7.80 -8.09 4.04
CA ARG A 75 7.55 -7.11 5.12
C ARG A 75 6.27 -6.32 4.87
N ILE A 76 6.02 -5.95 3.61
CA ILE A 76 4.79 -5.30 3.19
C ILE A 76 3.58 -6.24 3.33
N LEU A 77 3.73 -7.54 3.06
CA LEU A 77 2.71 -8.55 3.34
C LEU A 77 2.29 -8.55 4.82
N ASN A 78 3.24 -8.51 5.75
CA ASN A 78 2.93 -8.48 7.19
C ASN A 78 2.13 -7.22 7.57
N THR A 79 2.48 -6.08 6.98
CA THR A 79 1.70 -4.84 7.14
C THR A 79 0.29 -5.00 6.57
N ALA A 80 0.15 -5.57 5.37
CA ALA A 80 -1.14 -5.81 4.74
C ALA A 80 -2.03 -6.77 5.54
N GLN A 81 -1.45 -7.83 6.12
CA GLN A 81 -2.15 -8.78 6.98
C GLN A 81 -2.62 -8.13 8.29
N LEU A 82 -1.75 -7.35 8.93
CA LEU A 82 -2.12 -6.61 10.14
C LEU A 82 -3.33 -5.72 9.88
N LEU A 83 -3.34 -5.02 8.73
CA LEU A 83 -4.40 -4.09 8.33
C LEU A 83 -5.63 -4.76 7.70
N GLY A 84 -5.65 -6.09 7.53
CA GLY A 84 -6.75 -6.80 6.89
C GLY A 84 -6.92 -6.49 5.39
N CYS A 85 -5.88 -6.00 4.70
CA CYS A 85 -5.95 -5.63 3.29
C CYS A 85 -5.81 -6.87 2.38
N GLY A 86 -6.88 -7.65 2.26
CA GLY A 86 -6.86 -8.94 1.54
C GLY A 86 -6.38 -8.86 0.08
N ALA A 87 -6.71 -7.77 -0.63
CA ALA A 87 -6.25 -7.56 -2.01
C ALA A 87 -4.73 -7.39 -2.10
N LEU A 88 -4.13 -6.60 -1.19
CA LEU A 88 -2.67 -6.42 -1.13
C LEU A 88 -1.98 -7.70 -0.64
N VAL A 89 -2.57 -8.43 0.30
CA VAL A 89 -2.07 -9.75 0.72
C VAL A 89 -1.95 -10.69 -0.48
N GLY A 90 -3.00 -10.76 -1.33
CA GLY A 90 -2.97 -11.58 -2.54
C GLY A 90 -1.86 -11.17 -3.51
N LEU A 91 -1.68 -9.87 -3.74
CA LEU A 91 -0.61 -9.36 -4.61
C LEU A 91 0.79 -9.63 -4.06
N CYS A 92 1.02 -9.44 -2.75
CA CYS A 92 2.31 -9.76 -2.14
C CYS A 92 2.66 -11.24 -2.30
N VAL A 93 1.71 -12.14 -2.09
CA VAL A 93 1.92 -13.59 -2.27
C VAL A 93 2.26 -13.92 -3.72
N GLN A 94 1.52 -13.36 -4.68
CA GLN A 94 1.82 -13.55 -6.11
C GLN A 94 3.23 -13.06 -6.49
N VAL A 95 3.65 -11.91 -5.96
CA VAL A 95 5.00 -11.38 -6.17
C VAL A 95 6.05 -12.29 -5.55
N GLU A 96 5.87 -12.79 -4.33
CA GLU A 96 6.81 -13.71 -3.70
C GLU A 96 6.92 -15.04 -4.47
N GLU A 97 5.80 -15.60 -4.92
CA GLU A 97 5.75 -16.84 -5.70
C GLU A 97 6.39 -16.70 -7.08
N MET A 98 6.12 -15.59 -7.77
CA MET A 98 6.71 -15.28 -9.07
C MET A 98 8.23 -15.06 -8.95
N LEU A 99 8.69 -14.30 -7.96
CA LEU A 99 10.13 -14.10 -7.71
C LEU A 99 10.86 -15.41 -7.39
N ALA A 100 10.14 -16.45 -6.93
CA ALA A 100 10.69 -17.78 -6.71
C ALA A 100 10.75 -18.66 -7.98
N ARG A 101 9.96 -18.37 -9.02
CA ARG A 101 9.73 -19.27 -10.16
C ARG A 101 10.17 -18.71 -11.51
N GLU A 102 10.09 -17.40 -11.72
CA GLU A 102 10.19 -16.80 -13.04
C GLU A 102 11.27 -15.71 -13.14
N ALA A 103 11.80 -15.52 -14.35
CA ALA A 103 12.73 -14.47 -14.72
C ALA A 103 12.27 -13.77 -16.02
N GLY A 104 12.64 -12.50 -16.21
CA GLY A 104 12.37 -11.77 -17.46
C GLY A 104 11.08 -10.94 -17.46
N GLN A 105 10.44 -10.83 -18.62
CA GLN A 105 9.35 -9.88 -18.92
C GLN A 105 8.14 -9.96 -17.96
N THR A 106 7.72 -11.18 -17.58
CA THR A 106 6.59 -11.39 -16.64
C THR A 106 6.84 -10.72 -15.28
N ARG A 107 8.11 -10.65 -14.86
CA ARG A 107 8.51 -9.99 -13.61
C ARG A 107 8.26 -8.48 -13.66
N ALA A 108 8.50 -7.86 -14.81
CA ALA A 108 8.35 -6.40 -14.96
C ALA A 108 6.89 -5.96 -14.91
N GLU A 109 5.99 -6.71 -15.54
CA GLU A 109 4.56 -6.39 -15.59
C GLU A 109 3.90 -6.51 -14.20
N LEU A 110 4.12 -7.64 -13.50
CA LEU A 110 3.55 -7.82 -12.16
C LEU A 110 4.12 -6.81 -11.15
N LEU A 111 5.41 -6.46 -11.27
CA LEU A 111 6.02 -5.46 -10.40
C LEU A 111 5.43 -4.06 -10.62
N ALA A 112 4.99 -3.72 -11.83
CA ALA A 112 4.35 -2.43 -12.09
C ALA A 112 3.02 -2.29 -11.34
N ASP A 113 2.15 -3.30 -11.44
CA ASP A 113 0.88 -3.34 -10.72
C ASP A 113 1.11 -3.36 -9.20
N TYR A 114 2.08 -4.16 -8.74
CA TYR A 114 2.43 -4.25 -7.33
C TYR A 114 2.92 -2.91 -6.77
N VAL A 115 3.87 -2.25 -7.45
CA VAL A 115 4.43 -0.95 -7.06
C VAL A 115 3.31 0.08 -6.90
N GLN A 116 2.40 0.17 -7.87
CA GLN A 116 1.29 1.11 -7.83
C GLN A 116 0.40 0.91 -6.59
N VAL A 117 0.15 -0.34 -6.20
CA VAL A 117 -0.70 -0.66 -5.05
C VAL A 117 0.02 -0.34 -3.72
N VAL A 118 1.31 -0.67 -3.59
CA VAL A 118 2.05 -0.38 -2.35
C VAL A 118 2.28 1.11 -2.13
N GLU A 119 2.50 1.88 -3.20
CA GLU A 119 2.58 3.34 -3.14
C GLU A 119 1.24 3.97 -2.76
N ASN A 120 0.13 3.47 -3.31
CA ASN A 120 -1.21 3.92 -2.91
C ASN A 120 -1.46 3.68 -1.42
N LEU A 121 -1.02 2.54 -0.88
CA LEU A 121 -1.12 2.28 0.55
C LEU A 121 -0.28 3.28 1.38
N SER A 122 0.91 3.69 0.89
CA SER A 122 1.71 4.72 1.56
C SER A 122 0.94 6.04 1.69
N VAL A 123 0.22 6.46 0.64
CA VAL A 123 -0.61 7.67 0.66
C VAL A 123 -1.78 7.55 1.62
N VAL A 124 -2.45 6.39 1.66
CA VAL A 124 -3.55 6.14 2.60
C VAL A 124 -3.06 6.17 4.05
N LEU A 125 -1.94 5.51 4.35
CA LEU A 125 -1.34 5.50 5.69
C LEU A 125 -0.89 6.89 6.14
N GLU A 126 -0.30 7.69 5.24
CA GLU A 126 0.05 9.09 5.53
C GLU A 126 -1.19 9.89 5.93
N ARG A 127 -2.30 9.72 5.20
CA ARG A 127 -3.55 10.43 5.49
C ARG A 127 -4.18 9.95 6.79
N VAL A 128 -4.23 8.64 7.06
CA VAL A 128 -4.75 8.08 8.32
C VAL A 128 -3.94 8.59 9.51
N ASN A 129 -2.61 8.63 9.41
CA ASN A 129 -1.75 9.17 10.45
C ASN A 129 -2.08 10.63 10.81
N ARG A 130 -2.60 11.43 9.86
CA ARG A 130 -3.04 12.81 10.10
C ARG A 130 -4.45 12.94 10.70
N THR A 131 -5.17 11.83 10.91
CA THR A 131 -6.52 11.81 11.48
C THR A 131 -6.58 11.50 12.97
N PHE A 132 -5.41 11.31 13.58
CA PHE A 132 -5.19 11.23 15.02
C PHE A 132 -4.43 12.48 15.45
#